data_AF-A0A183T0S1-F1
#
_entry.id   AF-A0A183T0S1-F1
#
_cell.length_a   1.000
_cell.length_b   1.000
_cell.length_c   1.000
_cell.angle_alpha   90.00
_cell.angle_beta   90.00
_cell.angle_gamma   90.00
#
_symmetry.space_group_name_H-M   'P 1'
#
loop_
_entity.id
_entity.type
_entity.pdbx_description
1 polymer ?
#
loop_
_entity_poly.entity_id
_entity_poly.type
_entity_poly.pdbx_seq_one_letter_code
_entity_poly.pdbx_strand_id
1 'polypeptide(L)'
;MDRVLVAGLSHPTPFNVLCDQLKCLFHPPLLIEEAIHQIFYHRLQARESPRQVADTLLGLTRVVYHSLATANRDEVVHYHFKWGQGSKEVAYFLQIELHGDLQEAILRAARMLQTDPLRPVSQPYAVLQQSAPGNRS
;
A
#
# COMPACT_ATOMS: atom_id res chain seq x y z
N MET A 1 -8.68 44.60 0.20
CA MET A 1 -7.72 43.76 -0.56
C MET A 1 -8.37 43.49 -1.89
N ASP A 2 -7.92 44.09 -3.00
CA ASP A 2 -8.41 43.75 -4.36
C ASP A 2 -7.60 44.46 -5.47
N ARG A 3 -6.28 44.29 -5.49
CA ARG A 3 -5.46 44.77 -6.63
C ARG A 3 -4.52 43.73 -7.22
N VAL A 4 -4.44 42.54 -6.62
CA VAL A 4 -3.52 41.48 -7.09
C VAL A 4 -4.20 40.55 -8.11
N LEU A 5 -5.54 40.50 -8.15
CA LEU A 5 -6.27 39.68 -9.13
C LEU A 5 -6.37 40.30 -10.54
N VAL A 6 -6.21 41.62 -10.67
CA VAL A 6 -6.39 42.30 -11.97
C VAL A 6 -5.13 42.21 -12.86
N ALA A 7 -3.96 41.96 -12.28
CA ALA A 7 -2.69 41.98 -13.01
C ALA A 7 -2.42 40.72 -13.86
N GLY A 8 -3.12 39.59 -13.62
CA GLY A 8 -2.91 38.32 -14.33
C GLY A 8 -3.88 38.04 -15.48
N LEU A 9 -4.92 38.87 -15.67
CA LEU A 9 -6.00 38.62 -16.64
C LEU A 9 -5.79 39.32 -17.99
N SER A 10 -4.61 39.89 -18.25
CA SER A 10 -4.32 40.64 -19.48
C SER A 10 -4.08 39.75 -20.72
N HIS A 11 -4.09 38.43 -20.57
CA HIS A 11 -3.94 37.47 -21.66
C HIS A 11 -5.13 36.53 -21.63
N PRO A 12 -5.78 36.24 -22.78
CA PRO A 12 -6.88 35.28 -22.84
C PRO A 12 -6.34 33.92 -22.40
N THR A 13 -6.60 33.56 -21.15
CA THR A 13 -6.21 32.27 -20.60
C THR A 13 -7.13 31.24 -21.25
N PRO A 14 -6.60 30.29 -22.03
CA PRO A 14 -7.46 29.37 -22.76
C PRO A 14 -8.26 28.52 -21.77
N PHE A 15 -9.49 28.16 -22.15
CA PHE A 15 -10.50 27.56 -21.26
C PHE A 15 -9.99 26.34 -20.49
N ASN A 16 -9.09 25.55 -21.10
CA ASN A 16 -8.42 24.42 -20.46
C ASN A 16 -7.62 24.83 -19.21
N VAL A 17 -6.88 25.94 -19.26
CA VAL A 17 -6.11 26.45 -18.12
C VAL A 17 -7.03 26.91 -17.00
N LEU A 18 -8.18 27.49 -17.35
CA LEU A 18 -9.22 27.89 -16.40
C LEU A 18 -9.86 26.68 -15.73
N CYS A 19 -10.17 25.63 -16.49
CA CYS A 19 -10.65 24.35 -15.97
C CYS A 19 -9.62 23.69 -15.05
N ASP A 20 -8.33 23.72 -15.41
CA ASP A 20 -7.27 23.13 -14.60
C ASP A 20 -7.05 23.93 -13.30
N GLN A 21 -7.10 25.27 -13.36
CA GLN A 21 -7.07 26.13 -12.17
C GLN A 21 -8.26 25.89 -11.25
N LEU A 22 -9.47 25.77 -11.80
CA LEU A 22 -10.68 25.43 -11.04
C LEU A 22 -10.55 24.05 -10.37
N LYS A 23 -10.04 23.05 -11.09
CA LYS A 23 -9.78 21.72 -10.50
C LYS A 23 -8.80 21.81 -9.34
N CYS A 24 -7.71 22.56 -9.48
CA CYS A 24 -6.72 22.76 -8.41
C CYS A 24 -7.30 23.49 -7.18
N LEU A 25 -8.27 24.39 -7.37
CA LEU A 25 -8.95 25.09 -6.27
C LEU A 25 -9.85 24.16 -5.46
N PHE A 26 -10.56 23.25 -6.13
CA PHE A 26 -11.48 22.31 -5.47
C PHE A 26 -10.79 21.02 -5.01
N HIS A 27 -9.67 20.66 -5.65
CA HIS A 27 -8.84 19.51 -5.32
C HIS A 27 -7.39 19.99 -5.25
N PRO A 28 -6.96 20.53 -4.10
CA PRO A 28 -5.58 20.94 -3.91
C PRO A 28 -4.67 19.79 -4.31
N PRO A 29 -3.68 20.02 -5.20
CA PRO A 29 -2.75 18.96 -5.59
C PRO A 29 -2.06 18.45 -4.34
N LEU A 30 -2.03 17.13 -4.20
CA LEU A 30 -1.30 16.48 -3.12
C LEU A 30 0.17 16.93 -3.21
N LEU A 31 0.68 17.54 -2.13
CA LEU A 31 2.07 17.97 -2.08
C LEU A 31 2.97 16.73 -2.18
N ILE A 32 4.09 16.84 -2.92
CA ILE A 32 5.02 15.72 -3.10
C ILE A 32 5.53 15.21 -1.74
N GLU A 33 5.80 16.11 -0.79
CA GLU A 33 6.21 15.77 0.58
C GLU A 33 5.15 14.95 1.32
N GLU A 34 3.88 15.34 1.20
CA GLU A 34 2.76 14.61 1.79
C GLU A 34 2.59 13.23 1.12
N ALA A 35 2.74 13.16 -0.21
CA ALA A 35 2.68 11.91 -0.93
C ALA A 35 3.82 10.95 -0.52
N ILE A 36 5.04 11.46 -0.34
CA ILE A 36 6.18 10.71 0.20
C ILE A 36 5.85 10.22 1.61
N HIS A 37 5.36 11.10 2.47
CA HIS A 37 5.01 10.74 3.84
C HIS A 37 3.96 9.62 3.87
N GLN A 38 2.94 9.68 3.00
CA GLN A 38 1.96 8.60 2.87
C GLN A 38 2.59 7.29 2.34
N ILE A 39 3.49 7.33 1.36
CA ILE A 39 4.17 6.11 0.88
C ILE A 39 4.97 5.40 2.01
N PHE A 40 5.64 6.16 2.88
CA PHE A 40 6.50 5.60 3.94
C PHE A 40 5.78 5.27 5.24
N TYR A 41 4.82 6.10 5.64
CA TYR A 41 4.20 6.04 6.96
C TYR A 41 2.75 5.58 6.95
N HIS A 42 2.11 5.47 5.79
CA HIS A 42 0.77 4.91 5.69
C HIS A 42 0.83 3.39 5.92
N ARG A 43 0.86 3.00 7.19
CA ARG A 43 0.44 1.65 7.59
C ARG A 43 -1.06 1.57 7.34
N LEU A 44 -1.43 0.62 6.48
CA LEU A 44 -2.80 0.21 6.17
C LEU A 44 -3.76 0.51 7.32
N GLN A 45 -4.71 1.42 7.09
CA GLN A 45 -5.78 1.65 8.05
C GLN A 45 -6.56 0.33 8.18
N ALA A 46 -6.93 -0.08 9.39
CA ALA A 46 -7.47 -1.42 9.69
C ALA A 46 -8.77 -1.80 8.95
N ARG A 47 -9.30 -0.93 8.08
CA ARG A 47 -10.54 -1.11 7.29
C ARG A 47 -10.33 -1.10 5.77
N GLU A 48 -9.12 -0.92 5.29
CA GLU A 48 -8.86 -0.90 3.85
C GLU A 48 -8.63 -2.32 3.31
N SER A 49 -9.22 -2.63 2.16
CA SER A 49 -8.92 -3.86 1.44
C SER A 49 -7.53 -3.79 0.82
N PRO A 50 -6.83 -4.93 0.65
CA PRO A 50 -5.53 -4.96 -0.04
C PRO A 50 -5.56 -4.33 -1.43
N ARG A 51 -6.69 -4.41 -2.14
CA ARG A 51 -6.83 -3.77 -3.45
C ARG A 51 -6.82 -2.24 -3.35
N GLN A 52 -7.57 -1.67 -2.43
CA GLN A 52 -7.61 -0.22 -2.21
C GLN A 52 -6.23 0.33 -1.87
N VAL A 53 -5.44 -0.43 -1.13
CA VAL A 53 -4.07 -0.05 -0.75
C VAL A 53 -3.15 -0.01 -1.96
N ALA A 54 -3.22 -1.02 -2.82
CA ALA A 54 -2.45 -1.03 -4.05
C ALA A 54 -2.85 0.14 -4.98
N ASP A 55 -4.15 0.43 -5.08
CA ASP A 55 -4.65 1.55 -5.89
C ASP A 55 -4.19 2.91 -5.33
N THR A 56 -4.19 3.08 -4.00
CA THR A 56 -3.65 4.28 -3.33
C THR A 56 -2.15 4.43 -3.59
N LEU A 57 -1.36 3.36 -3.42
CA LEU A 57 0.08 3.38 -3.69
C LEU A 57 0.38 3.70 -5.17
N LEU A 58 -0.41 3.19 -6.12
CA LEU A 58 -0.31 3.54 -7.54
C LEU A 58 -0.54 5.04 -7.77
N GLY A 59 -1.54 5.62 -7.09
CA GLY A 59 -1.78 7.06 -7.13
C GLY A 59 -0.60 7.87 -6.59
N LEU A 60 -0.12 7.52 -5.40
CA LEU A 60 0.97 8.23 -4.73
C LEU A 60 2.29 8.15 -5.50
N THR A 61 2.65 6.96 -5.99
CA THR A 61 3.88 6.77 -6.77
C THR A 61 3.86 7.51 -8.11
N ARG A 62 2.68 7.73 -8.71
CA ARG A 62 2.56 8.60 -9.88
C ARG A 62 2.83 10.07 -9.56
N VAL A 63 2.46 10.53 -8.37
CA VAL A 63 2.73 11.90 -7.89
C VAL A 63 4.21 12.07 -7.56
N VAL A 64 4.77 11.16 -6.76
CA VAL A 64 6.17 11.27 -6.27
C VAL A 64 7.18 10.96 -7.37
N TYR A 65 6.92 9.93 -8.17
CA TYR A 65 7.85 9.40 -9.17
C TYR A 65 7.34 9.64 -10.59
N HIS A 66 6.83 10.84 -10.88
CA HIS A 66 6.23 11.16 -12.17
C HIS A 66 7.18 10.95 -13.38
N SER A 67 8.50 11.03 -13.16
CA SER A 67 9.53 10.82 -14.20
C SER A 67 9.96 9.36 -14.38
N LEU A 68 9.57 8.44 -13.48
CA LEU A 68 9.93 7.04 -13.61
C LEU A 68 9.06 6.33 -14.65
N ALA A 69 9.67 5.36 -15.35
CA ALA A 69 8.93 4.44 -16.20
C ALA A 69 7.87 3.68 -15.39
N THR A 70 6.77 3.29 -16.04
CA THR A 70 5.67 2.56 -15.39
C THR A 70 6.15 1.29 -14.68
N ALA A 71 7.00 0.48 -15.31
CA ALA A 71 7.57 -0.72 -14.70
C ALA A 71 8.31 -0.43 -13.38
N ASN A 72 9.15 0.61 -13.35
CA ASN A 72 9.88 0.99 -12.14
C ASN A 72 8.94 1.49 -11.04
N ARG A 73 7.84 2.17 -11.41
CA ARG A 73 6.81 2.59 -10.43
C ARG A 73 6.06 1.39 -9.88
N ASP A 74 5.73 0.42 -10.72
CA ASP A 74 5.06 -0.81 -10.30
C ASP A 74 5.93 -1.62 -9.32
N GLU A 75 7.25 -1.63 -9.51
CA GLU A 75 8.21 -2.20 -8.55
C GLU A 75 8.19 -1.48 -7.19
N VAL A 76 8.17 -0.14 -7.20
CA VAL A 76 8.06 0.66 -5.97
C VAL A 76 6.74 0.38 -5.27
N VAL A 77 5.62 0.34 -5.99
CA VAL A 77 4.31 -0.03 -5.43
C VAL A 77 4.37 -1.42 -4.82
N HIS A 78 4.93 -2.39 -5.53
CA HIS A 78 5.03 -3.75 -5.04
C HIS A 78 5.88 -3.84 -3.77
N TYR A 79 7.02 -3.13 -3.73
CA TYR A 79 7.83 -3.02 -2.52
C TYR A 79 7.00 -2.47 -1.36
N HIS A 80 6.46 -1.25 -1.48
CA HIS A 80 5.71 -0.63 -0.39
C HIS A 80 4.46 -1.43 0.02
N PHE A 81 3.82 -2.12 -0.92
CA PHE A 81 2.69 -2.99 -0.63
C PHE A 81 3.07 -4.14 0.31
N LYS A 82 4.23 -4.80 0.11
CA LYS A 82 4.68 -5.90 0.98
C LYS A 82 5.00 -5.44 2.40
N TRP A 83 5.52 -4.21 2.55
CA TRP A 83 5.94 -3.65 3.83
C TRP A 83 4.84 -2.88 4.57
N GLY A 84 3.87 -2.33 3.84
CA GLY A 84 2.84 -1.44 4.36
C GLY A 84 1.62 -2.12 4.95
N GLN A 85 1.64 -3.46 5.12
CA GLN A 85 0.47 -4.20 5.60
C GLN A 85 0.13 -3.87 7.06
N GLY A 86 -1.18 -3.70 7.33
CA GLY A 86 -1.69 -3.34 8.66
C GLY A 86 -1.56 -4.50 9.67
N SER A 87 -1.61 -5.74 9.18
CA SER A 87 -1.29 -6.95 9.95
C SER A 87 0.19 -7.30 9.78
N LYS A 88 0.88 -7.51 10.91
CA LYS A 88 2.29 -7.91 10.94
C LYS A 88 2.47 -9.31 10.35
N GLU A 89 1.49 -10.19 10.52
CA GLU A 89 1.46 -11.54 9.99
C GLU A 89 1.41 -11.50 8.46
N VAL A 90 0.47 -10.72 7.89
CA VAL A 90 0.37 -10.54 6.43
C VAL A 90 1.65 -9.92 5.87
N ALA A 91 2.20 -8.89 6.54
CA ALA A 91 3.47 -8.28 6.13
C ALA A 91 4.60 -9.31 6.09
N TYR A 92 4.74 -10.13 7.14
CA TYR A 92 5.78 -11.14 7.26
C TYR A 92 5.67 -12.22 6.18
N PHE A 93 4.47 -12.76 5.95
CA PHE A 93 4.25 -13.79 4.94
C PHE A 93 4.50 -13.28 3.51
N LEU A 94 4.04 -12.07 3.20
CA LEU A 94 4.32 -11.45 1.90
C LEU A 94 5.82 -11.22 1.72
N GLN A 95 6.55 -10.85 2.78
CA GLN A 95 8.01 -10.65 2.70
C GLN A 95 8.78 -11.94 2.41
N ILE A 96 8.42 -13.05 3.06
CA ILE A 96 9.08 -14.35 2.87
C ILE A 96 8.88 -14.88 1.46
N GLU A 97 7.67 -14.76 0.91
CA GLU A 97 7.40 -15.16 -0.45
C GLU A 97 7.90 -14.08 -1.42
N LEU A 98 9.18 -14.18 -1.79
CA LEU A 98 9.88 -13.22 -2.63
C LEU A 98 9.33 -13.12 -4.07
N HIS A 99 8.61 -14.16 -4.51
CA HIS A 99 8.15 -14.31 -5.89
C HIS A 99 6.64 -14.09 -6.03
N GLY A 100 6.30 -13.19 -6.94
CA GLY A 100 4.93 -12.85 -7.34
C GLY A 100 4.87 -11.43 -7.85
N ASP A 101 3.92 -11.15 -8.73
CA ASP A 101 3.61 -9.77 -9.10
C ASP A 101 2.68 -9.11 -8.06
N LEU A 102 2.42 -7.81 -8.22
CA LEU A 102 1.54 -7.06 -7.34
C LEU A 102 0.13 -7.69 -7.25
N GLN A 103 -0.38 -8.25 -8.34
CA GLN A 103 -1.72 -8.84 -8.39
C GLN A 103 -1.80 -10.11 -7.55
N GLU A 104 -0.78 -10.97 -7.61
CA GLU A 104 -0.68 -12.14 -6.75
C GLU A 104 -0.56 -11.75 -5.27
N ALA A 105 0.22 -10.71 -4.96
CA ALA A 105 0.38 -10.21 -3.60
C ALA A 105 -0.95 -9.69 -3.02
N ILE A 106 -1.73 -8.95 -3.83
CA ILE A 106 -3.08 -8.50 -3.47
C ILE A 106 -4.00 -9.68 -3.16
N LEU A 107 -4.04 -10.68 -4.04
CA LEU A 107 -4.89 -11.86 -3.87
C LEU A 107 -4.51 -12.66 -2.62
N ARG A 108 -3.20 -12.81 -2.35
CA ARG A 108 -2.70 -13.48 -1.14
C ARG A 108 -3.11 -12.73 0.13
N ALA A 109 -2.84 -11.43 0.19
CA ALA A 109 -3.24 -10.59 1.32
C ALA A 109 -4.75 -10.68 1.57
N ALA A 110 -5.56 -10.64 0.51
CA ALA A 110 -7.01 -10.75 0.62
C ALA A 110 -7.44 -12.10 1.22
N ARG A 111 -6.84 -13.22 0.79
CA ARG A 111 -7.13 -14.54 1.36
C ARG A 111 -6.77 -14.62 2.84
N MET A 112 -5.61 -14.10 3.23
CA MET A 112 -5.15 -14.12 4.62
C MET A 112 -6.03 -13.28 5.55
N LEU A 113 -6.52 -12.14 5.06
CA LEU A 113 -7.44 -11.28 5.83
C LEU A 113 -8.87 -11.84 5.89
N GLN A 114 -9.27 -12.68 4.93
CA GLN A 114 -10.58 -13.37 4.95
C GLN A 114 -10.60 -14.61 5.84
N THR A 115 -9.45 -15.24 6.10
CA THR A 115 -9.35 -16.34 7.06
C THR A 115 -9.48 -15.81 8.49
N ASP A 116 -10.68 -15.92 9.04
CA ASP A 116 -10.99 -15.80 10.47
C ASP A 116 -10.04 -16.71 11.30
N PRO A 117 -9.40 -16.23 12.40
CA PRO A 117 -8.49 -17.02 13.23
C PRO A 117 -9.09 -18.26 13.94
N LEU A 118 -10.33 -18.67 13.65
CA LEU A 118 -10.97 -19.84 14.26
C LEU A 118 -10.55 -21.21 13.68
N ARG A 119 -9.39 -21.31 13.02
CA ARG A 119 -8.75 -22.62 12.82
C ARG A 119 -7.67 -22.84 13.87
N PRO A 120 -7.90 -23.68 14.89
CA PRO A 120 -6.79 -24.24 15.64
C PRO A 120 -5.96 -25.01 14.62
N VAL A 121 -4.71 -24.59 14.44
CA VAL A 121 -3.68 -25.40 13.82
C VAL A 121 -3.62 -26.69 14.64
N SER A 122 -4.30 -27.72 14.16
CA SER A 122 -4.15 -29.07 14.69
C SER A 122 -2.67 -29.42 14.53
N GLN A 123 -1.94 -29.37 15.64
CA GLN A 123 -0.61 -29.93 15.74
C GLN A 123 -0.64 -31.40 15.31
N PRO A 124 0.27 -31.84 14.43
CA PRO A 124 0.62 -33.25 14.35
C PRO A 124 2.10 -33.40 14.71
N TYR A 125 2.44 -33.12 15.98
CA TYR A 125 3.67 -33.63 16.59
C TYR A 125 3.37 -34.12 18.01
N ALA A 126 2.46 -35.07 18.09
CA ALA A 126 2.44 -36.02 19.18
C ALA A 126 2.12 -37.38 18.57
N VAL A 127 3.18 -38.13 18.28
CA VAL A 127 3.32 -39.59 18.42
C VAL A 127 4.61 -39.93 17.68
N LEU A 128 5.70 -40.00 18.43
CA LEU A 128 6.69 -41.07 18.31
C LEU A 128 7.43 -41.17 19.66
N GLN A 129 6.98 -42.17 20.42
CA GLN A 129 7.74 -42.95 21.39
C GLN A 129 7.97 -42.35 22.79
N GLN A 130 6.96 -42.59 23.63
CA GLN A 130 7.19 -43.13 24.97
C GLN A 130 8.06 -44.40 24.86
N SER A 131 9.27 -44.39 25.43
CA SER A 131 9.84 -45.52 26.16
C SER A 131 11.26 -45.20 26.61
N ALA A 132 11.40 -44.74 27.85
CA ALA A 132 12.64 -44.88 28.62
C ALA A 132 12.23 -45.30 30.04
N PRO A 133 12.45 -46.54 30.47
CA PRO A 133 12.17 -46.95 31.83
C PRO A 133 13.27 -46.45 32.77
N GLY A 134 12.86 -45.85 33.88
CA GLY A 134 13.74 -45.54 35.00
C GLY A 134 14.12 -46.79 35.81
N ASN A 135 15.42 -46.86 36.13
CA ASN A 135 16.08 -47.44 37.31
C ASN A 135 15.47 -48.66 38.04
N ARG A 136 16.30 -49.71 38.19
CA ARG A 136 16.92 -50.11 39.48
C ARG A 136 17.68 -51.44 39.32
N SER A 137 18.96 -51.44 39.73
CA SER A 137 19.51 -52.31 40.78
C SER A 137 20.85 -51.75 41.23
#